data_AF-A0A7H8IXG2-F1
#
_entry.id   AF-A0A7H8IXG2-F1
#
_cell.length_a   1.000
_cell.length_b   1.000
_cell.length_c   1.000
_cell.angle_alpha   90.00
_cell.angle_beta   90.00
_cell.angle_gamma   90.00
#
_symmetry.space_group_name_H-M   'P 1'
#
loop_
_entity.id
_entity.type
_entity.pdbx_description
1 polymer ?
#
loop_
_entity_poly.entity_id
_entity_poly.type
_entity_poly.pdbx_seq_one_letter_code
_entity_poly.pdbx_strand_id
1 'polypeptide(L)'
;MITALHKSFVSDEGIDDDLDTAIGLQSALLTMEDVQGLAPRIHRHLHQLLNMLVQRAARVQSPDLTVFANRARQLDLHTLPANFASARGYVRRLALLTEDVLEVLRAEAADTAGSTSVEEWWSV
;
A
#
# COMPACT_ATOMS: atom_id res chain seq x y z
N MET A 1 -8.55 8.90 17.84
CA MET A 1 -7.82 9.32 16.61
C MET A 1 -7.53 8.16 15.65
N ILE A 2 -7.43 6.90 16.13
CA ILE A 2 -7.33 5.67 15.30
C ILE A 2 -8.50 5.56 14.30
N THR A 3 -9.68 6.03 14.67
CA THR A 3 -10.88 6.07 13.81
C THR A 3 -10.72 6.95 12.57
N ALA A 4 -9.81 7.93 12.57
CA ALA A 4 -9.59 8.83 11.42
C ALA A 4 -8.65 8.21 10.38
N LEU A 5 -7.60 7.48 10.82
CA LEU A 5 -6.81 6.65 9.91
C LEU A 5 -7.66 5.49 9.39
N HIS A 6 -8.41 4.80 10.26
CA HIS A 6 -9.26 3.72 9.80
C HIS A 6 -10.35 4.22 8.83
N LYS A 7 -10.96 5.39 9.06
CA LYS A 7 -11.87 6.02 8.07
C LYS A 7 -11.18 6.45 6.78
N SER A 8 -9.92 6.90 6.80
CA SER A 8 -9.25 7.29 5.55
C SER A 8 -8.78 6.08 4.74
N PHE A 9 -8.52 4.94 5.38
CA PHE A 9 -8.17 3.67 4.72
C PHE A 9 -9.41 2.87 4.28
N VAL A 10 -10.51 2.94 5.03
CA VAL A 10 -11.74 2.14 4.80
C VAL A 10 -12.72 2.81 3.84
N SER A 11 -12.52 4.08 3.48
CA SER A 11 -13.39 4.76 2.50
C SER A 11 -12.99 4.54 1.03
N ASP A 12 -11.93 3.78 0.73
CA ASP A 12 -11.64 3.36 -0.65
C ASP A 12 -12.05 1.88 -0.81
N GLU A 13 -13.34 1.65 -1.01
CA GLU A 13 -14.04 0.35 -1.16
C GLU A 13 -13.56 -0.49 -2.37
N GLY A 14 -12.29 -0.37 -2.79
CA GLY A 14 -11.78 -1.08 -3.95
C GLY A 14 -10.30 -1.46 -3.92
N ILE A 15 -9.51 -1.00 -2.94
CA ILE A 15 -8.09 -1.39 -2.88
C ILE A 15 -7.93 -2.88 -2.61
N ASP A 16 -8.63 -3.42 -1.60
CA ASP A 16 -8.55 -4.85 -1.26
C ASP A 16 -9.07 -5.73 -2.40
N ASP A 17 -10.13 -5.29 -3.09
CA ASP A 17 -10.69 -5.98 -4.27
C ASP A 17 -9.72 -5.94 -5.47
N ASP A 18 -9.08 -4.80 -5.73
CA ASP A 18 -8.07 -4.67 -6.78
C ASP A 18 -6.83 -5.53 -6.48
N LEU A 19 -6.42 -5.61 -5.21
CA LEU A 19 -5.33 -6.48 -4.78
C LEU A 19 -5.71 -7.96 -4.91
N ASP A 20 -6.86 -8.40 -4.40
CA ASP A 20 -7.32 -9.79 -4.52
C ASP A 20 -7.45 -10.22 -5.99
N THR A 21 -7.94 -9.31 -6.84
CA THR A 21 -7.99 -9.53 -8.29
C THR A 21 -6.59 -9.75 -8.89
N ALA A 22 -5.59 -8.97 -8.45
CA ALA A 22 -4.22 -9.01 -8.98
C ALA A 22 -3.37 -10.19 -8.47
N ILE A 23 -3.50 -10.56 -7.19
CA ILE A 23 -2.61 -11.54 -6.53
C ILE A 23 -3.33 -12.77 -5.99
N GLY A 24 -4.65 -12.70 -5.81
CA GLY A 24 -5.49 -13.78 -5.31
C GLY A 24 -5.72 -14.90 -6.30
N LEU A 25 -6.62 -15.82 -5.93
CA LEU A 25 -6.89 -17.04 -6.69
C LEU A 25 -7.38 -16.75 -8.12
N GLN A 26 -8.12 -15.67 -8.30
CA GLN A 26 -8.67 -15.27 -9.61
C GLN A 26 -7.64 -14.63 -10.53
N SER A 27 -6.44 -14.29 -10.04
CA SER A 27 -5.39 -13.68 -10.86
C SER A 27 -4.96 -14.53 -12.06
N ALA A 28 -5.22 -15.85 -12.03
CA ALA A 28 -5.01 -16.77 -13.13
C ALA A 28 -5.92 -16.53 -14.35
N LEU A 29 -7.09 -15.93 -14.12
CA LEU A 29 -8.15 -15.77 -15.11
C LEU A 29 -8.16 -14.38 -15.76
N LEU A 30 -7.25 -13.49 -15.35
CA LEU A 30 -7.19 -12.13 -15.89
C LEU A 30 -6.95 -12.13 -17.40
N THR A 31 -7.68 -11.26 -18.09
CA THR A 31 -7.45 -10.94 -19.49
C THR A 31 -6.50 -9.73 -19.63
N MET A 32 -6.07 -9.42 -20.85
CA MET A 32 -5.28 -8.23 -21.10
C MET A 32 -6.07 -6.94 -20.79
N GLU A 33 -7.37 -6.93 -21.05
CA GLU A 33 -8.25 -5.81 -20.71
C GLU A 33 -8.32 -5.60 -19.20
N ASP A 34 -8.46 -6.68 -18.42
CA ASP A 34 -8.44 -6.62 -16.96
C ASP A 34 -7.11 -6.05 -16.46
N VAL A 35 -5.98 -6.52 -17.00
CA VAL A 35 -4.64 -6.02 -16.64
C VAL A 35 -4.49 -4.54 -16.96
N GLN A 36 -4.98 -4.08 -18.12
CA GLN A 36 -4.93 -2.68 -18.54
C GLN A 36 -5.81 -1.78 -17.65
N GLY A 37 -6.94 -2.30 -17.18
CA GLY A 37 -7.82 -1.59 -16.25
C GLY A 37 -7.30 -1.59 -14.81
N LEU A 38 -6.68 -2.68 -14.38
CA LEU A 38 -6.23 -2.90 -13.00
C LEU A 38 -4.92 -2.17 -12.70
N ALA A 39 -3.97 -2.20 -13.64
CA ALA A 39 -2.67 -1.53 -13.50
C ALA A 39 -2.80 -0.06 -13.01
N PRO A 40 -3.55 0.84 -13.68
CA PRO A 40 -3.64 2.24 -13.27
C PRO A 40 -4.37 2.45 -11.94
N ARG A 41 -5.27 1.54 -11.53
CA ARG A 41 -5.95 1.63 -10.22
C ARG A 41 -4.99 1.31 -9.09
N ILE A 42 -4.28 0.19 -9.19
CA ILE A 42 -3.25 -0.18 -8.20
C ILE A 42 -2.13 0.87 -8.14
N HIS A 43 -1.73 1.43 -9.28
CA HIS A 43 -0.76 2.53 -9.36
C HIS A 43 -1.21 3.75 -8.55
N ARG A 44 -2.48 4.12 -8.66
CA ARG A 44 -3.08 5.23 -7.92
C ARG A 44 -3.06 4.96 -6.41
N HIS A 45 -3.47 3.76 -6.02
CA HIS A 45 -3.48 3.31 -4.62
C HIS A 45 -2.07 3.36 -4.03
N LEU A 46 -1.08 2.78 -4.73
CA LEU A 46 0.31 2.80 -4.31
C LEU A 46 0.82 4.24 -4.12
N HIS A 47 0.55 5.14 -5.06
CA HIS A 47 0.95 6.54 -4.95
C HIS A 47 0.34 7.25 -3.75
N GLN A 48 -0.95 7.03 -3.48
CA GLN A 48 -1.62 7.59 -2.31
C GLN A 48 -0.97 7.09 -1.02
N LEU A 49 -0.74 5.79 -0.91
CA LEU A 49 -0.10 5.17 0.25
C LEU A 49 1.34 5.64 0.45
N LEU A 50 2.13 5.76 -0.62
CA LEU A 50 3.50 6.28 -0.52
C LEU A 50 3.53 7.74 -0.08
N ASN A 51 2.56 8.56 -0.51
CA ASN A 51 2.44 9.93 -0.03
C ASN A 51 2.08 9.98 1.46
N MET A 52 1.16 9.12 1.92
CA MET A 52 0.85 8.98 3.34
C MET A 52 2.08 8.54 4.14
N LEU A 53 2.83 7.56 3.63
CA LEU A 53 4.03 7.03 4.28
C LEU A 53 5.11 8.10 4.41
N VAL A 54 5.33 8.92 3.37
CA VAL A 54 6.30 10.03 3.43
C VAL A 54 5.86 11.10 4.43
N GLN A 55 4.58 11.48 4.44
CA GLN A 55 4.04 12.42 5.42
C GLN A 55 4.21 11.88 6.85
N ARG A 56 4.02 10.57 7.03
CA ARG A 56 4.20 9.89 8.31
C ARG A 56 5.67 9.87 8.73
N ALA A 57 6.57 9.44 7.84
CA ALA A 57 8.00 9.39 8.07
C ALA A 57 8.56 10.75 8.51
N ALA A 58 8.10 11.84 7.90
CA ALA A 58 8.46 13.20 8.30
C ALA A 58 7.96 13.55 9.71
N ARG A 59 6.75 13.10 10.09
CA ARG A 59 6.17 13.35 11.41
C ARG A 59 6.89 12.59 12.53
N VAL A 60 7.26 11.34 12.30
CA VAL A 60 7.95 10.49 13.30
C VAL A 60 9.47 10.53 13.17
N GLN A 61 10.00 11.31 12.22
CA GLN A 61 11.42 11.42 11.90
C GLN A 61 12.10 10.06 11.68
N SER A 62 11.42 9.13 11.00
CA SER A 62 11.96 7.79 10.72
C SER A 62 12.73 7.77 9.38
N PRO A 63 14.07 7.62 9.40
CA PRO A 63 14.86 7.48 8.19
C PRO A 63 14.53 6.17 7.46
N ASP A 64 14.18 5.10 8.18
CA ASP A 64 13.87 3.79 7.59
C ASP A 64 12.59 3.84 6.74
N LEU A 65 11.54 4.49 7.25
CA LEU A 65 10.31 4.71 6.48
C LEU A 65 10.55 5.59 5.24
N THR A 66 11.45 6.57 5.35
CA THR A 66 11.83 7.43 4.22
C THR A 66 12.59 6.63 3.15
N VAL A 67 13.53 5.78 3.55
CA VAL A 67 14.28 4.89 2.64
C VAL A 67 13.33 3.91 1.95
N PHE A 68 12.42 3.30 2.70
CA PHE A 68 11.42 2.38 2.15
C PHE A 68 10.52 3.09 1.13
N ALA A 69 9.95 4.25 1.47
CA ALA A 69 9.09 5.01 0.55
C ALA A 69 9.81 5.39 -0.75
N ASN A 70 11.08 5.78 -0.67
CA ASN A 70 11.88 6.11 -1.86
C ASN A 70 12.17 4.88 -2.73
N ARG A 71 12.46 3.72 -2.12
CA ARG A 71 12.66 2.46 -2.86
C ARG A 71 11.38 2.02 -3.56
N ALA A 72 10.25 2.07 -2.86
CA ALA A 72 8.95 1.74 -3.43
C ALA A 72 8.59 2.65 -4.61
N ARG A 73 8.84 3.97 -4.52
CA ARG A 73 8.68 4.89 -5.67
C ARG A 73 9.55 4.53 -6.87
N GLN A 74 10.79 4.08 -6.65
CA GLN A 74 11.67 3.71 -7.76
C GLN A 74 11.18 2.46 -8.50
N LEU A 75 10.56 1.52 -7.79
CA LEU A 75 10.00 0.30 -8.37
C LEU A 75 8.72 0.56 -9.20
N ASP A 76 8.10 1.71 -8.99
CA ASP A 76 6.85 2.14 -9.64
C ASP A 76 7.04 2.81 -11.01
N LEU A 77 8.29 3.10 -11.41
CA LEU A 77 8.64 3.92 -12.59
C LEU A 77 8.46 3.25 -13.96
N HIS A 78 7.72 2.15 -14.06
CA HIS A 78 7.66 1.37 -15.29
C HIS A 78 6.33 1.56 -16.04
N THR A 79 6.42 1.81 -17.34
CA THR A 79 5.27 1.74 -18.24
C THR A 79 4.75 0.30 -18.31
N LEU A 80 3.43 0.12 -18.33
CA LEU A 80 2.82 -1.20 -18.50
C LEU A 80 3.38 -1.89 -19.76
N PRO A 81 3.98 -3.09 -19.64
CA PRO A 81 4.49 -3.81 -20.79
C PRO A 81 3.40 -4.16 -21.82
N ALA A 82 3.73 -4.16 -23.11
CA ALA A 82 2.78 -4.51 -24.18
C ALA A 82 2.46 -6.02 -24.24
N ASN A 83 3.39 -6.87 -23.81
CA ASN A 83 3.19 -8.32 -23.76
C ASN A 83 2.33 -8.70 -22.55
N PHE A 84 1.29 -9.51 -22.76
CA PHE A 84 0.35 -9.90 -21.71
C PHE A 84 1.00 -10.58 -20.49
N ALA A 85 1.92 -11.53 -20.70
CA ALA A 85 2.58 -12.22 -19.59
C ALA A 85 3.43 -11.25 -18.74
N SER A 86 4.17 -10.37 -19.40
CA SER A 86 4.94 -9.31 -18.73
C SER A 86 4.04 -8.28 -18.05
N ALA A 87 2.92 -7.90 -18.68
CA ALA A 87 1.95 -6.95 -18.14
C ALA A 87 1.28 -7.50 -16.88
N ARG A 88 0.87 -8.77 -16.91
CA ARG A 88 0.32 -9.47 -15.75
C ARG A 88 1.34 -9.59 -14.63
N GLY A 89 2.58 -9.97 -14.94
CA GLY A 89 3.67 -10.01 -13.96
C GLY A 89 3.96 -8.65 -13.34
N TYR A 90 3.88 -7.58 -14.14
CA TYR A 90 4.01 -6.20 -13.67
C TYR A 90 2.90 -5.83 -12.68
N VAL A 91 1.63 -6.07 -13.04
CA VAL A 91 0.48 -5.79 -12.15
C VAL A 91 0.57 -6.58 -10.86
N ARG A 92 0.96 -7.86 -10.90
CA ARG A 92 1.17 -8.67 -9.70
C ARG A 92 2.23 -8.07 -8.78
N ARG A 93 3.35 -7.60 -9.34
CA ARG A 93 4.43 -6.96 -8.57
C ARG A 93 3.95 -5.65 -7.94
N LEU A 94 3.20 -4.85 -8.69
CA LEU A 94 2.65 -3.59 -8.22
C LEU A 94 1.69 -3.82 -7.04
N ALA A 95 0.85 -4.84 -7.13
CA ALA A 95 -0.07 -5.24 -6.08
C ALA A 95 0.66 -5.70 -4.81
N LEU A 96 1.69 -6.56 -4.94
CA LEU A 96 2.52 -6.97 -3.79
C LEU A 96 3.21 -5.78 -3.12
N LEU A 97 3.77 -4.85 -3.91
CA LEU A 97 4.37 -3.65 -3.36
C LEU A 97 3.35 -2.77 -2.62
N THR A 98 2.12 -2.71 -3.13
CA THR A 98 1.01 -2.00 -2.48
C THR A 98 0.66 -2.66 -1.14
N GLU A 99 0.60 -3.99 -1.09
CA GLU A 99 0.38 -4.76 0.14
C GLU A 99 1.49 -4.53 1.17
N ASP A 100 2.77 -4.56 0.76
CA ASP A 100 3.90 -4.28 1.63
C ASP A 100 3.79 -2.87 2.27
N VAL A 101 3.41 -1.87 1.48
CA VAL A 101 3.23 -0.49 1.97
C VAL A 101 2.05 -0.41 2.95
N LEU A 102 0.95 -1.12 2.67
CA LEU A 102 -0.20 -1.21 3.58
C LEU A 102 0.20 -1.86 4.91
N GLU A 103 0.97 -2.94 4.89
CA GLU A 103 1.44 -3.63 6.08
C GLU A 103 2.31 -2.70 6.95
N VAL A 104 3.26 -1.99 6.34
CA VAL A 104 4.09 -0.99 7.04
C VAL A 104 3.22 0.10 7.69
N LEU A 105 2.24 0.64 6.96
CA LEU A 105 1.35 1.67 7.50
C LEU A 105 0.47 1.15 8.66
N ARG A 106 0.04 -0.12 8.59
CA ARG A 106 -0.72 -0.79 9.66
C ARG A 106 0.14 -1.03 10.90
N ALA A 107 1.37 -1.51 10.74
CA ALA A 107 2.32 -1.72 11.83
C ALA A 107 2.61 -0.41 12.58
N GLU A 108 2.90 0.66 11.84
CA GLU A 108 3.13 2.00 12.39
C GLU A 108 1.92 2.56 13.15
N ALA A 109 0.70 2.30 12.65
CA ALA A 109 -0.52 2.70 13.32
C ALA A 109 -0.72 1.92 14.63
N ALA A 110 -0.39 0.63 14.65
CA ALA A 110 -0.46 -0.22 15.84
C ALA A 110 0.55 0.21 16.92
N ASP A 111 1.79 0.51 16.54
CA ASP A 111 2.83 0.99 17.48
C ASP A 111 2.44 2.32 18.13
N THR A 112 1.83 3.22 17.35
CA THR A 112 1.32 4.50 17.87
C THR A 112 0.18 4.29 18.88
N ALA A 113 -0.71 3.34 18.61
CA ALA A 113 -1.83 3.00 19.50
C ALA A 113 -1.37 2.30 20.78
N GLY A 114 -0.41 1.39 20.68
CA GLY A 114 0.18 0.67 21.81
C GLY A 114 0.96 1.58 22.75
N SER A 115 1.74 2.52 22.20
CA SER A 115 2.52 3.49 22.99
C SER A 115 1.64 4.42 23.84
N THR A 116 0.47 4.80 23.32
CA THR A 116 -0.48 5.65 24.07
C THR A 116 -1.12 4.93 25.27
N SER A 117 -1.19 3.59 25.23
CA SER A 117 -1.83 2.81 26.31
C SER A 117 -0.90 2.44 27.46
N VAL A 118 0.42 2.55 27.29
CA VAL A 118 1.40 2.14 28.32
C VAL A 118 1.70 3.28 29.32
N GLU A 119 1.55 4.54 28.93
CA GLU A 119 1.81 5.68 29.83
C GLU A 119 0.70 5.91 30.89
N GLU A 120 -0.51 5.36 30.73
CA GLU A 120 -1.57 5.48 31.75
C GLU A 120 -1.43 4.49 32.92
N TRP A 121 -0.58 3.46 32.82
CA TRP A 121 -0.49 2.40 33.85
C TRP A 121 0.61 2.61 34.90
N TRP A 122 1.51 3.58 34.72
CA TRP A 122 2.62 3.84 35.66
C TRP A 122 2.43 5.09 36.54
N SER A 123 1.21 5.64 36.62
CA SER A 123 0.90 6.84 37.42
C SER A 123 0.04 6.57 38.66
N VAL A 124 0.04 5.35 39.21
CA VAL A 124 -0.66 5.03 40.48
C VAL A 124 0.31 4.54 41.55
#